data_AF-A0A229TS16-F1
#
_entry.id   AF-A0A229TS16-F1
#
_cell.length_a   1.000
_cell.length_b   1.000
_cell.length_c   1.000
_cell.angle_alpha   90.00
_cell.angle_beta   90.00
_cell.angle_gamma   90.00
#
_symmetry.space_group_name_H-M   'P 1'
#
loop_
_entity.id
_entity.type
_entity.pdbx_description
1 polymer ?
#
loop_
_entity_poly.entity_id
_entity_poly.type
_entity_poly.pdbx_seq_one_letter_code
_entity_poly.pdbx_strand_id
1 'polypeptide(L)'
;MRKILAAFPVALALALAGCGSGDGGGDGVASAGGATTTTAGAPSAGGADMGLKFAQCMRENGVPMDDPVDGKITMKIDGSIPKETVDKAQEACRQYNPQENGAAKSDPKMEQAARDFAVCMRENGVEAFPDPEPGQKGIRIEGSSASDPDFEQASQKCQEVLAGARG
;
A
#
# COMPACT_ATOMS: atom_id res chain seq x y z
N MET A 1 38.00 -18.81 -51.72
CA MET A 1 38.02 -20.25 -52.05
C MET A 1 37.65 -20.98 -50.76
N ARG A 2 36.62 -21.81 -50.60
CA ARG A 2 35.81 -22.64 -51.52
C ARG A 2 34.31 -22.46 -51.21
N LYS A 3 33.51 -22.52 -52.27
CA LYS A 3 32.04 -22.52 -52.30
C LYS A 3 31.53 -23.96 -52.20
N ILE A 4 30.45 -24.23 -51.46
CA ILE A 4 29.45 -25.22 -51.85
C ILE A 4 28.06 -24.63 -51.57
N LEU A 5 27.24 -24.68 -52.61
CA LEU A 5 25.90 -24.13 -52.80
C LEU A 5 24.87 -25.27 -52.78
N ALA A 6 23.59 -24.88 -52.67
CA ALA A 6 22.36 -25.59 -53.03
C ALA A 6 21.67 -26.37 -51.89
N ALA A 7 20.34 -26.36 -51.74
CA ALA A 7 19.26 -25.58 -52.33
C ALA A 7 17.97 -25.85 -51.53
N PHE A 8 17.07 -24.88 -51.49
CA PHE A 8 15.71 -24.93 -50.95
C PHE A 8 14.82 -25.93 -51.73
N PRO A 9 13.72 -26.42 -51.12
CA PRO A 9 12.44 -25.87 -51.56
C PRO A 9 11.42 -25.61 -50.43
N VAL A 10 10.60 -24.59 -50.71
CA VAL A 10 9.38 -24.18 -50.01
C VAL A 10 8.28 -25.22 -50.21
N ALA A 11 7.52 -25.55 -49.17
CA ALA A 11 6.17 -26.08 -49.32
C ALA A 11 5.27 -25.68 -48.13
N LEU A 12 4.25 -24.90 -48.47
CA LEU A 12 3.10 -24.42 -47.72
C LEU A 12 2.01 -25.52 -47.72
N ALA A 13 1.37 -25.84 -46.58
CA ALA A 13 -0.03 -26.28 -46.54
C ALA A 13 -0.60 -26.43 -45.12
N LEU A 14 -1.76 -25.81 -44.94
CA LEU A 14 -2.74 -25.90 -43.85
C LEU A 14 -3.48 -27.26 -43.81
N ALA A 15 -4.23 -27.44 -42.71
CA ALA A 15 -5.35 -28.38 -42.44
C ALA A 15 -4.96 -29.56 -41.49
N LEU A 16 -5.78 -30.02 -40.54
CA LEU A 16 -7.25 -30.03 -40.39
C LEU A 16 -7.68 -29.90 -38.91
N ALA A 17 -8.86 -29.31 -38.72
CA ALA A 17 -9.69 -29.38 -37.52
C ALA A 17 -10.25 -30.81 -37.28
N GLY A 18 -10.53 -31.15 -36.02
CA GLY A 18 -11.22 -32.40 -35.65
C GLY A 18 -11.66 -32.50 -34.18
N CYS A 19 -12.96 -32.22 -33.95
CA CYS A 19 -13.92 -32.78 -32.95
C CYS A 19 -13.63 -32.70 -31.43
N GLY A 20 -14.52 -32.26 -30.54
CA GLY A 20 -15.94 -31.85 -30.66
C GLY A 20 -16.61 -31.66 -29.29
N SER A 21 -17.73 -30.92 -29.30
CA SER A 21 -18.90 -30.96 -28.39
C SER A 21 -19.37 -29.57 -27.94
N GLY A 22 -20.59 -29.19 -28.36
CA GLY A 22 -21.41 -28.19 -27.67
C GLY A 22 -22.01 -27.09 -28.56
N ASP A 23 -23.12 -27.44 -29.21
CA ASP A 23 -24.08 -26.58 -29.92
C ASP A 23 -24.69 -25.48 -29.04
N GLY A 24 -25.08 -24.35 -29.65
CA GLY A 24 -26.00 -23.40 -29.02
C GLY A 24 -25.67 -21.92 -29.25
N GLY A 25 -25.96 -21.43 -30.46
CA GLY A 25 -26.07 -20.00 -30.72
C GLY A 25 -27.17 -19.38 -29.83
N GLY A 26 -26.85 -18.23 -29.26
CA GLY A 26 -27.77 -17.45 -28.44
C GLY A 26 -27.29 -16.01 -28.35
N ASP A 27 -27.58 -15.23 -29.38
CA ASP A 27 -27.77 -13.78 -29.23
C ASP A 27 -28.75 -13.55 -28.08
N GLY A 28 -28.24 -12.93 -27.01
CA GLY A 28 -28.96 -12.76 -25.76
C GLY A 28 -28.42 -11.56 -24.99
N VAL A 29 -28.27 -10.43 -25.67
CA VAL A 29 -28.23 -9.13 -24.98
C VAL A 29 -29.62 -8.86 -24.41
N ALA A 30 -29.82 -9.20 -23.14
CA ALA A 30 -30.97 -8.74 -22.36
C ALA A 30 -30.45 -7.99 -21.14
N SER A 31 -30.36 -6.67 -21.29
CA SER A 31 -30.30 -5.74 -20.19
C SER A 31 -31.65 -5.74 -19.48
N ALA A 32 -31.71 -6.16 -18.22
CA ALA A 32 -32.59 -5.64 -17.16
C ALA A 32 -32.59 -6.58 -15.94
N GLY A 33 -32.37 -6.00 -14.75
CA GLY A 33 -32.73 -6.65 -13.49
C GLY A 33 -31.65 -6.48 -12.43
N GLY A 34 -31.67 -5.35 -11.73
CA GLY A 34 -30.74 -5.04 -10.66
C GLY A 34 -30.77 -6.06 -9.52
N ALA A 35 -29.58 -6.35 -9.01
CA ALA A 35 -29.38 -6.73 -7.63
C ALA A 35 -28.02 -6.17 -7.20
N THR A 36 -28.08 -5.24 -6.26
CA THR A 36 -27.00 -4.75 -5.41
C THR A 36 -25.88 -5.77 -5.26
N THR A 37 -24.76 -5.55 -5.96
CA THR A 37 -23.51 -6.22 -5.63
C THR A 37 -22.51 -5.12 -5.38
N THR A 38 -22.22 -4.95 -4.09
CA THR A 38 -21.10 -4.23 -3.50
C THR A 38 -19.97 -4.05 -4.51
N THR A 39 -19.62 -2.79 -4.78
CA THR A 39 -18.35 -2.43 -5.41
C THR A 39 -17.23 -2.91 -4.48
N ALA A 40 -16.88 -4.18 -4.56
CA ALA A 40 -15.55 -4.63 -4.22
C ALA A 40 -14.67 -4.05 -5.32
N GLY A 41 -14.09 -2.89 -5.04
CA GLY A 41 -13.12 -2.27 -5.92
C GLY A 41 -12.09 -3.32 -6.30
N ALA A 42 -11.98 -3.60 -7.60
CA ALA A 42 -10.90 -4.40 -8.13
C ALA A 42 -9.58 -3.86 -7.56
N PRO A 43 -8.65 -4.72 -7.10
CA PRO A 43 -7.36 -4.25 -6.65
C PRO A 43 -6.73 -3.49 -7.82
N SER A 44 -6.51 -2.19 -7.65
CA SER A 44 -5.80 -1.38 -8.62
C SER A 44 -4.49 -2.11 -8.91
N ALA A 45 -4.28 -2.54 -10.16
CA ALA A 45 -3.13 -3.36 -10.56
C ALA A 45 -1.78 -2.77 -10.11
N GLY A 46 -1.69 -1.44 -9.92
CA GLY A 46 -0.49 -0.78 -9.40
C GLY A 46 -0.17 -1.04 -7.93
N GLY A 47 -1.15 -1.38 -7.07
CA GLY A 47 -0.91 -1.62 -5.63
C GLY A 47 -0.29 -3.00 -5.36
N ALA A 48 -0.69 -4.02 -6.12
CA ALA A 48 -0.13 -5.36 -6.04
C ALA A 48 1.33 -5.39 -6.52
N ASP A 49 1.63 -4.71 -7.64
CA ASP A 49 2.98 -4.61 -8.20
C ASP A 49 3.95 -3.87 -7.26
N MET A 50 3.46 -2.84 -6.58
CA MET A 50 4.22 -2.07 -5.61
C MET A 50 4.55 -2.91 -4.37
N GLY A 51 3.58 -3.68 -3.88
CA GLY A 51 3.77 -4.59 -2.76
C GLY A 51 4.80 -5.68 -3.05
N LEU A 52 4.81 -6.23 -4.26
CA LEU A 52 5.80 -7.23 -4.67
C LEU A 52 7.22 -6.66 -4.69
N LYS A 53 7.39 -5.43 -5.21
CA LYS A 53 8.69 -4.74 -5.18
C LYS A 53 9.17 -4.46 -3.76
N PHE A 54 8.26 -4.12 -2.85
CA PHE A 54 8.59 -3.95 -1.44
C PHE A 54 9.05 -5.27 -0.80
N ALA A 55 8.30 -6.36 -1.00
CA ALA A 55 8.66 -7.67 -0.48
C ALA A 55 10.02 -8.17 -1.02
N GLN A 56 10.29 -7.95 -2.31
CA GLN A 56 11.59 -8.26 -2.92
C GLN A 56 12.73 -7.46 -2.28
N CYS A 57 12.58 -6.13 -2.18
CA CYS A 57 13.59 -5.28 -1.57
C CYS A 57 13.87 -5.66 -0.10
N MET A 58 12.82 -6.01 0.67
CA MET A 58 12.97 -6.45 2.06
C MET A 58 13.76 -7.76 2.16
N ARG A 59 13.54 -8.71 1.25
CA ARG A 59 14.32 -9.96 1.17
C ARG A 59 15.78 -9.71 0.84
N GLU A 60 16.08 -8.78 -0.07
CA GLU A 60 17.46 -8.36 -0.39
C GLU A 60 18.17 -7.72 0.81
N ASN A 61 17.42 -7.06 1.70
CA ASN A 61 17.93 -6.46 2.92
C ASN A 61 17.89 -7.40 4.15
N GLY A 62 17.67 -8.71 3.92
CA GLY A 62 17.77 -9.74 4.96
C GLY A 62 16.51 -9.92 5.82
N VAL A 63 15.37 -9.36 5.40
CA VAL A 63 14.07 -9.57 6.04
C VAL A 63 13.24 -10.54 5.18
N PRO A 64 13.08 -11.81 5.61
CA PRO A 64 12.28 -12.78 4.88
C PRO A 64 10.81 -12.36 4.92
N MET A 65 10.25 -12.12 3.74
CA MET A 65 8.88 -11.66 3.53
C MET A 65 8.18 -12.59 2.55
N ASP A 66 6.97 -13.02 2.89
CA ASP A 66 6.08 -13.68 1.95
C ASP A 66 5.60 -12.67 0.89
N ASP A 67 5.29 -13.15 -0.31
CA ASP A 67 4.75 -12.29 -1.36
C ASP A 67 3.33 -11.83 -0.98
N PRO A 68 2.98 -10.54 -1.18
CA PRO A 68 1.66 -10.02 -0.84
C PRO A 68 0.56 -10.66 -1.68
N VAL A 69 -0.42 -11.25 -0.99
CA VAL A 69 -1.67 -11.75 -1.60
C VAL A 69 -2.71 -10.63 -1.52
N ASP A 70 -3.40 -10.34 -2.63
CA ASP A 70 -4.38 -9.25 -2.74
C ASP A 70 -3.84 -7.85 -2.35
N GLY A 71 -2.55 -7.58 -2.59
CA GLY A 71 -1.91 -6.31 -2.26
C GLY A 71 -1.68 -6.08 -0.75
N LYS A 72 -1.93 -7.09 0.08
CA LYS A 72 -1.67 -7.05 1.54
C LYS A 72 -0.32 -7.65 1.85
N ILE A 73 0.58 -6.81 2.39
CA ILE A 73 1.88 -7.25 2.88
C ILE A 73 1.69 -7.88 4.26
N THR A 74 2.15 -9.12 4.42
CA THR A 74 2.13 -9.83 5.71
C THR A 74 3.58 -10.09 6.12
N MET A 75 4.05 -9.43 7.18
CA MET A 75 5.35 -9.73 7.77
C MET A 75 5.17 -10.84 8.82
N LYS A 76 5.84 -11.97 8.64
CA LYS A 76 6.02 -12.94 9.72
C LYS A 76 7.25 -12.54 10.52
N ILE A 77 7.03 -11.79 11.60
CA ILE A 77 8.08 -11.49 12.56
C ILE A 77 8.15 -12.68 13.50
N ASP A 78 9.00 -13.64 13.16
CA ASP A 78 9.29 -14.83 13.98
C ASP A 78 10.26 -14.53 15.13
N GLY A 79 10.71 -13.28 15.27
CA GLY A 79 11.67 -12.84 16.28
C GLY A 79 13.12 -13.23 15.98
N SER A 80 13.37 -13.90 14.85
CA SER A 80 14.71 -14.33 14.43
C SER A 80 15.55 -13.19 13.83
N ILE A 81 14.90 -12.11 13.38
CA ILE A 81 15.56 -10.96 12.78
C ILE A 81 15.61 -9.80 13.78
N PRO A 82 16.79 -9.21 14.05
CA PRO A 82 16.88 -8.06 14.94
C PRO A 82 16.10 -6.89 14.36
N LYS A 83 15.40 -6.18 15.26
CA LYS A 83 14.57 -5.01 14.90
C LYS A 83 15.34 -3.97 14.08
N GLU A 84 16.63 -3.77 14.37
CA GLU A 84 17.48 -2.85 13.61
C GLU A 84 17.61 -3.24 12.12
N THR A 85 17.70 -4.53 11.80
CA THR A 85 17.75 -5.02 10.41
C THR A 85 16.42 -4.79 9.71
N VAL A 86 15.31 -4.99 10.42
CA VAL A 86 13.97 -4.67 9.89
C VAL A 86 13.83 -3.18 9.62
N ASP A 87 14.23 -2.33 10.57
CA ASP A 87 14.12 -0.88 10.44
C ASP A 87 15.00 -0.37 9.27
N LYS A 88 16.25 -0.84 9.15
CA LYS A 88 17.15 -0.51 8.01
C LYS A 88 16.59 -0.97 6.66
N ALA A 89 16.05 -2.18 6.60
CA ALA A 89 15.43 -2.70 5.39
C ALA A 89 14.20 -1.87 5.00
N GLN A 90 13.35 -1.52 5.96
CA GLN A 90 12.21 -0.63 5.73
C GLN A 90 12.68 0.72 5.19
N GLU A 91 13.73 1.31 5.76
CA GLU A 91 14.30 2.57 5.30
C GLU A 91 14.80 2.53 3.86
N ALA A 92 15.53 1.47 3.48
CA ALA A 92 16.05 1.25 2.13
C ALA A 92 14.92 0.99 1.12
N CYS A 93 13.86 0.32 1.56
CA CYS A 93 12.73 -0.09 0.73
C CYS A 93 11.54 0.88 0.79
N ARG A 94 11.67 2.02 1.47
CA ARG A 94 10.61 3.04 1.64
C ARG A 94 9.92 3.42 0.33
N GLN A 95 10.70 3.61 -0.74
CA GLN A 95 10.19 3.98 -2.06
C GLN A 95 9.23 2.94 -2.66
N TYR A 96 9.30 1.69 -2.20
CA TYR A 96 8.45 0.62 -2.68
C TYR A 96 7.29 0.30 -1.74
N ASN A 97 7.24 0.87 -0.53
CA ASN A 97 6.23 0.52 0.46
C ASN A 97 4.84 1.06 0.07
N PRO A 98 3.84 0.22 -0.28
CA PRO A 98 2.51 0.67 -0.66
C PRO A 98 1.76 1.36 0.48
N GLN A 99 2.12 1.09 1.74
CA GLN A 99 1.51 1.74 2.89
C GLN A 99 2.02 3.19 3.06
N GLU A 100 3.26 3.46 2.66
CA GLU A 100 3.83 4.82 2.63
C GLU A 100 3.45 5.58 1.35
N ASN A 101 3.46 4.88 0.21
CA ASN A 101 3.22 5.43 -1.13
C ASN A 101 1.71 5.44 -1.52
N GLY A 102 0.88 4.66 -0.83
CA GLY A 102 -0.58 4.61 -0.98
C GLY A 102 -1.34 5.31 0.15
N ALA A 103 -0.73 5.53 1.32
CA ALA A 103 -1.23 6.53 2.25
C ALA A 103 -0.87 7.89 1.67
N ALA A 104 -1.88 8.73 1.43
CA ALA A 104 -1.71 10.09 0.92
C ALA A 104 -0.48 10.79 1.53
N LYS A 105 0.23 11.56 0.70
CA LYS A 105 1.16 12.60 1.19
C LYS A 105 0.45 13.37 2.31
N SER A 106 1.18 13.77 3.37
CA SER A 106 0.58 14.57 4.43
C SER A 106 -0.20 15.72 3.80
N ASP A 107 -1.51 15.70 4.00
CA ASP A 107 -2.36 16.77 3.48
C ASP A 107 -1.93 18.05 4.23
N PRO A 108 -1.60 19.16 3.54
CA PRO A 108 -1.09 20.36 4.19
C PRO A 108 -2.06 20.93 5.23
N LYS A 109 -3.38 20.72 5.06
CA LYS A 109 -4.41 21.06 6.05
C LYS A 109 -4.31 20.16 7.28
N MET A 110 -4.08 18.87 7.09
CA MET A 110 -3.86 17.93 8.19
C MET A 110 -2.54 18.19 8.93
N GLU A 111 -1.50 18.60 8.20
CA GLU A 111 -0.21 18.95 8.80
C GLU A 111 -0.33 20.22 9.64
N GLN A 112 -1.07 21.22 9.16
CA GLN A 112 -1.38 22.41 9.95
C GLN A 112 -2.20 22.05 11.19
N ALA A 113 -3.24 21.23 11.05
CA ALA A 113 -4.06 20.81 12.17
C ALA A 113 -3.29 19.97 13.21
N ALA A 114 -2.30 19.19 12.78
CA ALA A 114 -1.41 18.49 13.69
C ALA A 114 -0.52 19.44 14.50
N ARG A 115 -0.03 20.53 13.87
CA ARG A 115 0.68 21.61 14.58
C ARG A 115 -0.23 22.32 15.57
N ASP A 116 -1.44 22.68 15.14
CA ASP A 116 -2.41 23.37 15.99
C ASP A 116 -2.85 22.48 17.17
N PHE A 117 -2.98 21.17 16.95
CA PHE A 117 -3.23 20.20 18.01
C PHE A 117 -2.07 20.15 19.01
N ALA A 118 -0.82 20.11 18.53
CA ALA A 118 0.35 20.10 19.40
C ALA A 118 0.43 21.36 20.28
N VAL A 119 0.12 22.53 19.71
CA VAL A 119 -0.02 23.78 20.47
C VAL A 119 -1.13 23.67 21.52
N CYS A 120 -2.33 23.22 21.13
CA CYS A 120 -3.46 23.07 22.03
C CYS A 120 -3.16 22.12 23.22
N MET A 121 -2.44 21.02 22.97
CA MET A 121 -2.04 20.07 24.01
C MET A 121 -1.12 20.72 25.04
N ARG A 122 -0.13 21.50 24.57
CA ARG A 122 0.78 22.24 25.47
C ARG A 122 0.05 23.32 26.27
N GLU A 123 -0.89 24.03 25.65
CA GLU A 123 -1.72 25.03 26.36
C GLU A 123 -2.65 24.40 27.41
N ASN A 124 -2.94 23.10 27.30
CA ASN A 124 -3.80 22.36 28.22
C ASN A 124 -3.03 21.47 29.21
N GLY A 125 -1.75 21.73 29.43
CA GLY A 125 -0.96 21.09 30.50
C GLY A 125 0.06 20.06 30.03
N VAL A 126 -0.04 19.59 28.77
CA VAL A 126 0.89 18.59 28.21
C VAL A 126 2.08 19.30 27.55
N GLU A 127 2.87 20.01 28.34
CA GLU A 127 3.95 20.88 27.84
C GLU A 127 5.01 20.12 27.01
N ALA A 128 5.23 18.85 27.35
CA ALA A 128 6.17 17.96 26.66
C ALA A 128 5.60 17.37 25.35
N PHE A 129 4.44 17.85 24.85
CA PHE A 129 3.88 17.38 23.60
C PHE A 129 4.70 17.87 22.39
N PRO A 130 5.30 16.97 21.59
CA PRO A 130 6.18 17.36 20.51
C PRO A 130 5.42 17.92 19.30
N ASP A 131 6.10 18.77 18.53
CA ASP A 131 5.58 19.23 17.24
C ASP A 131 5.75 18.14 16.15
N PRO A 132 4.83 18.07 15.18
CA PRO A 132 4.95 17.12 14.07
C PRO A 132 6.10 17.49 13.13
N GLU A 133 6.86 16.50 12.69
CA GLU A 133 7.92 16.69 11.70
C GLU A 133 7.31 17.01 10.31
N PRO A 134 8.03 17.72 9.42
CA PRO A 134 7.58 17.93 8.04
C PRO A 134 7.34 16.59 7.34
N GLY A 135 6.15 16.41 6.75
CA GLY A 135 5.79 15.12 6.14
C GLY A 135 5.39 14.02 7.13
N GLN A 136 5.35 14.31 8.45
CA GLN A 136 4.88 13.37 9.47
C GLN A 136 3.41 13.03 9.22
N LYS A 137 3.11 11.73 9.18
CA LYS A 137 1.76 11.23 9.02
C LYS A 137 1.09 11.12 10.39
N GLY A 138 0.02 11.90 10.57
CA GLY A 138 -0.75 11.90 11.82
C GLY A 138 0.03 12.52 12.98
N ILE A 139 -0.37 12.15 14.19
CA ILE A 139 0.20 12.67 15.43
C ILE A 139 0.93 11.55 16.14
N ARG A 140 2.21 11.77 16.46
CA ARG A 140 2.97 10.88 17.33
C ARG A 140 2.79 11.28 18.78
N ILE A 141 2.38 10.32 19.59
CA ILE A 141 2.29 10.49 21.04
C ILE A 141 3.50 9.77 21.62
N GLU A 142 4.38 10.53 22.26
CA GLU A 142 5.52 9.96 22.98
C GLU A 142 5.09 9.47 24.37
N GLY A 143 5.83 8.51 24.93
CA GLY A 143 5.50 7.93 26.23
C GLY A 143 5.48 8.95 27.38
N SER A 144 6.29 10.01 27.26
CA SER A 144 6.28 11.17 28.17
C SER A 144 4.95 11.91 28.14
N SER A 145 4.47 12.26 26.94
CA SER A 145 3.20 12.98 26.76
C SER A 145 2.00 12.11 27.13
N ALA A 146 2.03 10.80 26.83
CA ALA A 146 0.96 9.87 27.18
C ALA A 146 0.83 9.61 28.69
N SER A 147 1.94 9.74 29.42
CA SER A 147 1.97 9.55 30.89
C SER A 147 1.63 10.85 31.65
N ASP A 148 1.44 11.95 30.93
CA ASP A 148 1.07 13.23 31.51
C ASP A 148 -0.36 13.14 32.08
N PRO A 149 -0.59 13.52 33.35
CA PRO A 149 -1.93 13.46 33.95
C PRO A 149 -2.96 14.32 33.22
N ASP A 150 -2.53 15.37 32.51
CA ASP A 150 -3.41 16.27 31.78
C ASP A 150 -3.69 15.78 30.34
N PHE A 151 -3.00 14.71 29.89
CA PHE A 151 -3.10 14.20 28.52
C PHE A 151 -4.53 13.90 28.07
N GLU A 152 -5.29 13.16 28.88
CA GLU A 152 -6.63 12.72 28.49
C GLU A 152 -7.58 13.92 28.36
N GLN A 153 -7.52 14.85 29.31
CA GLN A 153 -8.34 16.06 29.29
C GLN A 153 -7.96 16.99 28.13
N ALA A 154 -6.65 17.22 27.93
CA ALA A 154 -6.14 18.01 26.83
C ALA A 154 -6.54 17.40 25.48
N SER A 155 -6.39 16.09 25.31
CA SER A 155 -6.75 15.40 24.07
C SER A 155 -8.24 15.53 23.74
N GLN A 156 -9.12 15.46 24.74
CA GLN A 156 -10.57 15.65 24.54
C GLN A 156 -10.89 17.07 24.08
N LYS A 157 -10.29 18.09 24.73
CA LYS A 157 -10.48 19.50 24.35
C LYS A 157 -9.92 19.81 22.96
N CYS A 158 -8.78 19.22 22.61
CA CYS A 158 -8.08 19.49 21.37
C CYS A 158 -8.56 18.62 20.19
N GLN A 159 -9.44 17.63 20.42
CA GLN A 159 -9.94 16.73 19.38
C GLN A 159 -10.64 17.47 18.22
N GLU A 160 -11.32 18.58 18.52
CA GLU A 160 -12.02 19.39 17.52
C GLU A 160 -11.06 20.02 16.49
N VAL A 161 -9.82 20.34 16.89
CA VAL A 161 -8.78 20.88 16.00
C VAL A 161 -8.51 19.91 14.85
N LEU A 162 -8.47 18.62 15.14
CA LEU A 162 -8.27 17.57 14.13
C LEU A 162 -9.56 17.26 13.36
N ALA A 163 -10.73 17.39 13.98
CA ALA A 163 -12.01 17.16 13.31
C ALA A 163 -12.28 18.22 12.23
N GLY A 164 -11.99 19.50 12.50
CA GLY A 164 -12.15 20.60 11.55
C GLY A 164 -11.23 20.49 10.32
N ALA A 165 -10.15 19.73 10.42
CA ALA A 165 -9.22 19.49 9.32
C ALA A 165 -9.67 18.38 8.35
N ARG A 166 -10.52 17.46 8.83
CA ARG A 166 -11.00 16.29 8.07
C ARG A 166 -12.26 16.57 7.23
N GLY A 167 -13.00 17.64 7.54
CA GLY A 167 -14.14 18.13 6.76
C GLY A 167 -13.72 19.19 5.76
#